data_AF-A0A2V5R883-F1
#
_entry.id   AF-A0A2V5R883-F1
#
_cell.length_a   1.000
_cell.length_b   1.000
_cell.length_c   1.000
_cell.angle_alpha   90.00
_cell.angle_beta   90.00
_cell.angle_gamma   90.00
#
_symmetry.space_group_name_H-M   'P 1'
#
loop_
_entity.id
_entity.type
_entity.pdbx_description
1 polymer ?
#
loop_
_entity_poly.entity_id
_entity_poly.type
_entity_poly.pdbx_seq_one_letter_code
_entity_poly.pdbx_strand_id
1 'polypeptide(L)'
;MKPLVGQSLETLADVEPELDTDRNTMPGYWHTEAPETPGVRAGYVELYFRTSQRLFVLKFPGREDRIFKVRLPANAMKAKYRAWSEWQNPDFVAKTGEQPSRFSGGSDYQVRYKLDYQDR
;
A
#
# COMPACT_ATOMS: atom_id res chain seq x y z
N MET A 1 -7.78 19.34 11.35
CA MET A 1 -8.60 19.11 10.14
C MET A 1 -8.38 17.67 9.71
N LYS A 2 -9.41 16.92 9.27
CA LYS A 2 -9.23 15.55 8.77
C LYS A 2 -8.88 15.63 7.26
N PRO A 3 -7.87 14.90 6.76
CA PRO A 3 -7.57 14.91 5.33
C PRO A 3 -8.75 14.39 4.50
N LEU A 4 -8.81 14.84 3.24
CA LEU A 4 -9.73 14.28 2.25
C LEU A 4 -9.36 12.81 1.96
N VAL A 5 -10.33 12.04 1.48
CA VAL A 5 -10.10 10.65 1.09
C VAL A 5 -8.98 10.58 0.05
N GLY A 6 -8.00 9.72 0.32
CA GLY A 6 -6.80 9.51 -0.49
C GLY A 6 -5.65 10.47 -0.23
N GLN A 7 -5.83 11.49 0.60
CA GLN A 7 -4.78 12.45 0.94
C GLN A 7 -4.23 12.17 2.34
N SER A 8 -2.92 12.38 2.50
CA SER A 8 -2.29 12.50 3.81
C SER A 8 -1.94 13.96 4.10
N LEU A 9 -2.04 14.36 5.37
CA LEU A 9 -1.49 15.63 5.86
C LEU A 9 0.01 15.54 6.16
N GLU A 10 0.51 14.33 6.33
CA GLU A 10 1.89 14.05 6.70
C GLU A 10 2.71 13.63 5.48
N THR A 11 3.98 14.03 5.48
CA THR A 11 4.92 13.66 4.42
C THR A 11 5.18 12.16 4.43
N LEU A 12 5.29 11.59 3.23
CA LEU A 12 5.68 10.19 3.01
C LEU A 12 7.17 10.06 2.67
N ALA A 13 7.97 11.13 2.81
CA ALA A 13 9.36 11.19 2.31
C ALA A 13 10.22 9.99 2.74
N ASP A 14 10.21 9.66 4.03
CA ASP A 14 11.03 8.59 4.65
C ASP A 14 10.25 7.28 4.87
N VAL A 15 9.06 7.17 4.29
CA VAL A 15 8.22 5.97 4.43
C VAL A 15 8.65 4.96 3.39
N GLU A 16 8.96 3.73 3.80
CA GLU A 16 9.35 2.67 2.88
C GLU A 16 8.13 1.79 2.52
N PRO A 17 7.82 1.60 1.24
CA PRO A 17 6.77 0.70 0.81
C PRO A 17 7.33 -0.72 0.62
N GLU A 18 6.59 -1.72 1.07
CA GLU A 18 6.97 -3.13 0.97
C GLU A 18 5.72 -3.97 0.68
N LEU A 19 5.87 -5.04 -0.11
CA LEU A 19 4.81 -6.02 -0.33
C LEU A 19 5.26 -7.36 0.23
N ASP A 20 4.68 -7.71 1.37
CA ASP A 20 4.80 -9.02 1.97
C ASP A 20 3.78 -9.98 1.39
N THR A 21 4.23 -11.17 1.05
CA THR A 21 3.37 -12.23 0.54
C THR A 21 3.55 -13.54 1.30
N ASP A 22 2.75 -14.55 0.97
CA ASP A 22 2.90 -15.90 1.49
C ASP A 22 4.23 -16.58 1.08
N ARG A 23 5.02 -15.99 0.17
CA ARG A 23 6.25 -16.61 -0.35
C ARG A 23 7.49 -15.74 -0.30
N ASN A 24 7.32 -14.42 -0.32
CA ASN A 24 8.42 -13.48 -0.42
C ASN A 24 8.00 -12.08 0.04
N THR A 25 9.00 -11.25 0.26
CA THR A 25 8.87 -9.81 0.50
C THR A 25 9.49 -9.08 -0.68
N MET A 26 8.80 -8.05 -1.17
CA MET A 26 9.25 -7.23 -2.29
C MET A 26 9.33 -5.76 -1.89
N PRO A 27 10.50 -5.10 -2.02
CA PRO A 27 10.58 -3.67 -1.80
C PRO A 27 9.80 -2.94 -2.89
N GLY A 28 9.02 -1.94 -2.49
CA GLY A 28 8.45 -0.98 -3.41
C GLY A 28 9.39 0.21 -3.62
N TYR A 29 9.05 1.03 -4.60
CA TYR A 29 9.70 2.32 -4.81
C TYR A 29 8.64 3.39 -5.05
N TRP A 30 8.97 4.60 -4.64
CA TRP A 30 8.15 5.77 -4.93
C TRP A 30 8.58 6.43 -6.23
N HIS A 31 7.61 7.02 -6.90
CA HIS A 31 7.88 8.01 -7.94
C HIS A 31 8.67 9.19 -7.37
N THR A 32 9.56 9.72 -8.20
CA THR A 32 10.39 10.88 -7.87
C THR A 32 9.80 12.18 -8.44
N GLU A 33 8.87 12.06 -9.37
CA GLU A 33 8.11 13.17 -9.91
C GLU A 33 7.21 13.81 -8.83
N ALA A 34 6.94 15.10 -8.97
CA ALA A 34 6.00 15.80 -8.11
C ALA A 34 4.60 15.16 -8.24
N PRO A 35 3.88 14.97 -7.12
CA PRO A 35 2.59 14.30 -7.16
C PRO A 35 1.55 15.17 -7.88
N GLU A 36 0.74 14.56 -8.74
CA GLU A 36 -0.36 15.23 -9.44
C GLU A 36 -1.40 15.80 -8.46
N THR A 37 -1.55 15.18 -7.30
CA THR A 37 -2.50 15.57 -6.25
C THR A 37 -1.73 15.80 -4.95
N PRO A 38 -1.84 16.98 -4.31
CA PRO A 38 -1.25 17.23 -3.00
C PRO A 38 -1.67 16.16 -1.98
N GLY A 39 -0.72 15.68 -1.19
CA GLY A 39 -0.96 14.65 -0.18
C GLY A 39 -1.12 13.23 -0.72
N VAL A 40 -0.95 13.01 -2.03
CA VAL A 40 -0.87 11.68 -2.65
C VAL A 40 0.57 11.41 -3.06
N ARG A 41 1.08 10.20 -2.79
CA ARG A 41 2.34 9.71 -3.37
C ARG A 41 2.04 8.45 -4.17
N ALA A 42 2.64 8.33 -5.34
CA ALA A 42 2.49 7.16 -6.20
C ALA A 42 3.82 6.39 -6.25
N GLY A 43 3.75 5.10 -6.57
CA GLY A 43 4.89 4.22 -6.66
C GLY A 43 4.49 2.86 -7.20
N TYR A 44 5.47 1.96 -7.28
CA TYR A 44 5.27 0.60 -7.74
C TYR A 44 5.93 -0.39 -6.78
N VAL A 45 5.38 -1.59 -6.75
CA VAL A 45 5.99 -2.75 -6.12
C VAL A 45 5.73 -3.95 -7.02
N GLU A 46 6.74 -4.80 -7.19
CA GLU A 46 6.61 -5.97 -8.04
C GLU A 46 5.67 -6.99 -7.41
N LEU A 47 4.74 -7.51 -8.23
CA LEU A 47 3.82 -8.56 -7.83
C LEU A 47 4.16 -9.87 -8.55
N TYR A 48 4.68 -10.85 -7.80
CA TYR A 48 4.90 -12.19 -8.33
C TYR A 48 3.59 -12.98 -8.45
N PHE A 49 3.48 -13.73 -9.56
CA PHE A 49 2.36 -14.64 -9.79
C PHE A 49 2.28 -15.75 -8.72
N ARG A 50 1.05 -16.20 -8.43
CA ARG A 50 0.74 -17.34 -7.53
C ARG A 50 0.93 -17.08 -6.03
N THR A 51 1.16 -15.83 -5.60
CA THR A 51 0.94 -15.41 -4.22
C THR A 51 -0.55 -15.16 -3.99
N SER A 52 -1.07 -15.34 -2.77
CA SER A 52 -2.51 -15.15 -2.49
C SER A 52 -2.78 -14.31 -1.26
N GLN A 53 -1.89 -14.35 -0.27
CA GLN A 53 -1.87 -13.39 0.82
C GLN A 53 -0.88 -12.30 0.46
N ARG A 54 -1.34 -11.05 0.54
CA ARG A 54 -0.59 -9.87 0.11
C ARG A 54 -0.86 -8.75 1.07
N LEU A 55 0.18 -8.40 1.83
CA LEU A 55 0.17 -7.32 2.79
C LEU A 55 1.09 -6.23 2.24
N PHE A 56 0.49 -5.11 1.84
CA PHE A 56 1.27 -3.93 1.52
C PHE A 56 1.55 -3.20 2.83
N VAL A 57 2.82 -2.95 3.12
CA VAL A 57 3.29 -2.34 4.36
C VAL A 57 3.90 -1.00 4.03
N LEU A 58 3.46 0.04 4.73
CA LEU A 58 4.14 1.32 4.81
C LEU A 58 4.93 1.31 6.12
N LYS A 59 6.26 1.30 6.01
CA LYS A 59 7.16 1.23 7.15
C LYS A 59 7.54 2.65 7.56
N PHE A 60 7.23 2.99 8.80
CA PHE A 60 7.46 4.34 9.32
C PHE A 60 8.61 4.35 10.34
N PRO A 61 9.71 5.08 10.06
CA PRO A 61 10.79 5.22 11.03
C PRO A 61 10.29 5.76 12.38
N GLY A 62 10.48 4.98 13.44
CA GLY A 62 10.12 5.37 14.82
C GLY A 62 8.62 5.45 15.10
N ARG A 63 7.75 4.98 14.20
CA ARG A 63 6.29 4.96 14.36
C ARG A 63 5.74 3.58 14.02
N GLU A 64 4.43 3.43 14.21
CA GLU A 64 3.73 2.22 13.81
C GLU A 64 3.61 2.13 12.29
N ASP A 65 3.95 0.97 11.76
CA ASP A 65 3.73 0.62 10.37
C ASP A 65 2.22 0.57 10.07
N ARG A 66 1.86 0.85 8.81
CA ARG A 66 0.49 0.70 8.31
C ARG A 66 0.45 -0.49 7.37
N ILE A 67 -0.39 -1.47 7.67
CA ILE A 67 -0.48 -2.72 6.92
C ILE A 67 -1.84 -2.79 6.25
N PHE A 68 -1.84 -2.99 4.93
CA PHE A 68 -3.01 -3.05 4.07
C PHE A 68 -3.12 -4.43 3.42
N LYS A 69 -4.28 -5.06 3.50
CA LYS A 69 -4.56 -6.29 2.74
C LYS A 69 -4.89 -5.91 1.30
N VAL A 70 -4.00 -6.28 0.37
CA VAL A 70 -4.22 -6.10 -1.07
C VAL A 70 -5.17 -7.19 -1.56
N ARG A 71 -6.41 -6.79 -1.92
CA ARG A 71 -7.53 -7.68 -2.26
C ARG A 71 -7.48 -8.12 -3.72
N LEU A 72 -6.36 -8.70 -4.12
CA LEU A 72 -6.17 -9.30 -5.44
C LEU A 72 -6.26 -10.83 -5.33
N PRO A 73 -6.90 -11.53 -6.28
CA PRO A 73 -6.87 -12.99 -6.33
C PRO A 73 -5.49 -13.50 -6.73
N ALA A 74 -5.20 -14.80 -6.52
CA ALA A 74 -3.91 -15.38 -6.87
C ALA A 74 -3.55 -15.18 -8.37
N ASN A 75 -4.56 -15.27 -9.25
CA ASN A 75 -4.47 -14.90 -10.66
C ASN A 75 -5.20 -13.57 -10.91
N ALA A 76 -4.46 -12.46 -10.83
CA ALA A 76 -4.99 -11.11 -11.00
C ALA A 76 -4.83 -10.54 -12.43
N MET A 77 -4.86 -11.39 -13.46
CA MET A 77 -4.69 -11.01 -14.88
C MET A 77 -5.96 -10.46 -15.55
N LYS A 78 -7.05 -10.23 -14.81
CA LYS A 78 -8.30 -9.70 -15.40
C LYS A 78 -8.17 -8.20 -15.63
N ALA A 79 -8.69 -7.72 -16.77
CA ALA A 79 -8.67 -6.31 -17.16
C ALA A 79 -9.19 -5.35 -16.08
N LYS A 80 -10.18 -5.78 -15.27
CA LYS A 80 -10.72 -4.96 -14.17
C LYS A 80 -9.68 -4.52 -13.15
N TYR A 81 -8.58 -5.26 -12.99
CA TYR A 81 -7.50 -4.90 -12.07
C TYR A 81 -6.53 -3.85 -12.63
N ARG A 82 -6.70 -3.43 -13.90
CA ARG A 82 -5.98 -2.29 -14.49
C ARG A 82 -6.61 -0.94 -14.10
N ALA A 83 -7.85 -0.95 -13.63
CA ALA A 83 -8.47 0.23 -13.02
C ALA A 83 -8.00 0.40 -11.57
N TRP A 84 -7.94 1.65 -11.12
CA TRP A 84 -7.69 1.93 -9.70
C TRP A 84 -8.79 1.33 -8.83
N SER A 85 -8.39 0.72 -7.72
CA SER A 85 -9.31 0.37 -6.64
C SER A 85 -9.86 1.64 -5.96
N GLU A 86 -10.90 1.46 -5.16
CA GLU A 86 -11.24 2.42 -4.11
C GLU A 86 -10.09 2.60 -3.12
N TRP A 87 -10.07 3.76 -2.47
CA TRP A 87 -9.18 4.04 -1.34
C TRP A 87 -9.54 3.17 -0.14
N GLN A 88 -8.51 2.64 0.51
CA GLN A 88 -8.62 1.70 1.62
C GLN A 88 -7.82 2.22 2.82
N ASN A 89 -8.42 2.12 4.00
CA ASN A 89 -7.73 2.31 5.27
C ASN A 89 -6.79 1.13 5.55
N PRO A 90 -5.83 1.29 6.48
CA PRO A 90 -5.04 0.17 6.98
C PRO A 90 -5.96 -0.89 7.60
N ASP A 91 -5.60 -2.16 7.41
CA ASP A 91 -6.24 -3.27 8.11
C ASP A 91 -5.60 -3.48 9.50
N PHE A 92 -4.30 -3.18 9.62
CA PHE A 92 -3.52 -3.35 10.85
C PHE A 92 -2.48 -2.25 11.03
N VAL A 93 -1.98 -2.18 12.26
CA VAL A 93 -0.79 -1.42 12.65
C VAL A 93 0.20 -2.33 13.37
N ALA A 94 1.49 -2.10 13.19
CA ALA A 94 2.53 -2.88 13.84
C ALA A 94 3.63 -1.97 14.37
N LYS A 95 4.14 -2.26 15.57
CA LYS A 95 5.38 -1.69 16.08
C LYS A 95 6.50 -2.69 15.88
N THR A 96 7.72 -2.21 15.73
CA THR A 96 8.91 -3.06 15.67
C THR A 96 8.97 -3.99 16.88
N GLY A 97 9.02 -5.30 16.63
CA GLY A 97 9.08 -6.32 17.67
C GLY A 97 7.74 -6.72 18.30
N GLU A 98 6.62 -6.12 17.88
CA GLU A 98 5.28 -6.45 18.35
C GLU A 98 4.43 -7.15 17.28
N GLN A 99 3.45 -7.93 17.71
CA GLN A 99 2.48 -8.51 16.78
C GLN A 99 1.55 -7.42 16.22
N PRO A 100 1.19 -7.47 14.92
CA PRO A 100 0.23 -6.54 14.35
C PRO A 100 -1.12 -6.56 15.07
N SER A 101 -1.67 -5.38 15.32
CA SER A 101 -2.99 -5.19 15.91
C SER A 101 -3.96 -4.59 14.90
N ARG A 102 -5.27 -4.79 15.10
CA ARG A 102 -6.30 -4.24 14.19
C ARG A 102 -6.27 -2.72 14.21
N PHE A 103 -6.26 -2.10 13.03
CA PHE A 103 -6.38 -0.66 12.93
C PHE A 103 -7.79 -0.23 13.36
N SER A 104 -7.86 0.70 14.31
CA SER A 104 -9.10 1.29 14.83
C SER A 104 -9.17 2.82 14.64
N GLY A 105 -8.16 3.40 14.00
CA GLY A 105 -8.00 4.84 13.81
C GLY A 105 -8.84 5.44 12.67
N GLY A 106 -8.81 6.78 12.58
CA GLY A 106 -9.46 7.55 11.53
C GLY A 106 -8.69 7.59 10.20
N SER A 107 -8.93 8.63 9.38
CA SER A 107 -8.22 8.83 8.10
C SER A 107 -6.79 9.27 8.38
N ASP A 108 -5.92 8.30 8.50
CA ASP A 108 -4.47 8.47 8.56
C ASP A 108 -3.95 8.35 7.11
N TYR A 109 -3.20 7.30 6.81
CA TYR A 109 -2.79 6.95 5.45
C TYR A 109 -3.80 6.01 4.79
N GLN A 110 -4.08 6.22 3.50
CA GLN A 110 -4.91 5.34 2.70
C GLN A 110 -4.14 4.87 1.47
N VAL A 111 -4.51 3.70 0.95
CA VAL A 111 -3.95 3.17 -0.29
C VAL A 111 -5.05 2.89 -1.30
N ARG A 112 -4.74 3.11 -2.57
CA ARG A 112 -5.43 2.48 -3.69
C ARG A 112 -4.38 1.90 -4.63
N TYR A 113 -4.75 0.88 -5.38
CA TYR A 113 -3.83 0.18 -6.26
C TYR A 113 -4.51 -0.19 -7.58
N LYS A 114 -3.69 -0.34 -8.62
CA LYS A 114 -4.01 -1.01 -9.87
C LYS A 114 -2.85 -1.92 -10.22
N LEU A 115 -3.08 -2.89 -11.10
CA LEU A 115 -2.02 -3.68 -11.70
C LEU A 115 -1.63 -3.11 -13.05
N ASP A 116 -0.33 -2.99 -13.25
CA ASP A 116 0.29 -2.68 -14.53
C ASP A 116 1.04 -3.93 -14.99
N TYR A 117 0.75 -4.39 -16.19
CA TYR A 117 1.43 -5.52 -16.82
C TYR A 117 1.28 -5.38 -18.33
N GLN A 118 2.36 -5.66 -19.05
CA GLN A 118 2.33 -5.73 -20.50
C GLN A 118 1.40 -6.86 -20.95
N ASP A 119 0.54 -6.57 -21.93
CA ASP A 119 -0.14 -7.62 -22.68
C ASP A 119 0.93 -8.47 -23.39
N ARG A 120 0.90 -9.77 -23.15
CA ARG A 120 1.77 -10.74 -23.82
C ARG A 120 1.39 -10.92 -25.28
#